data_AF-A0A4W5R8K9-F1
#
_entry.id   AF-A0A4W5R8K9-F1
#
_cell.length_a   1.000
_cell.length_b   1.000
_cell.length_c   1.000
_cell.angle_alpha   90.00
_cell.angle_beta   90.00
_cell.angle_gamma   90.00
#
_symmetry.space_group_name_H-M   'P 1'
#
loop_
_entity.id
_entity.type
_entity.pdbx_description
1 polymer ?
#
loop_
_entity_poly.entity_id
_entity_poly.type
_entity_poly.pdbx_seq_one_letter_code
_entity_poly.pdbx_strand_id
1 'polypeptide(L)'
;MLGEAIPILMKKLDKLQNHSAQMPNISENILRIRQLIAEARKAASKVSVPVKFNGTSGVQVRTPSNLADLAAYTSLKFYITLPEASRARRQDQPDKQFVFYLGNKDSSKEFLGMKLEGQRLHWLFNVGGDTTEVEMPEEVQTDGNFNNVVLERILQYGQMAMTSETRVTKAVVEAEGDSGLLNLQTEETVFYVGGYPDTFTPPLQLQLPNFKGCIELETLNEEVLSLYNFENIFQLNTTEEKPCGRTKPVLTQQWVNDAAYFDGTGYAEVTLKEDTGKMQRFEQEVKLMSHNGILLMLLSQEKFLSLAVRQGRLRVFYDVTGSLQELEPKDPDSPYLKISDADPKSLEIIILYDTTTRVVVRNNRQTLLNHIFTTPLPRFEASYYLAGVPEDKMPENLKTLFPRQGSLKGCFRNIKAMNSHIDLKRMTSSGVSYGCANDLLVAREAHFSGQSYLDLSPDSIPGLRNNFYAGFGFRSDQKNGLMFYHQAQDGVCQVFLDKGHVVVRVGNNEVKTQKTYNDDNDHYVTLYSNNNRLRVYVDDVLEKNGDTGRGGGSSRAALSPGGVYLGGTPDNSLNNLTGCLSNLFIKK
;
A
#
# COMPACT_ATOMS: atom_id res chain seq x y z
N MET A 1 -19.21 46.29 -49.77
CA MET A 1 -18.16 45.70 -48.90
C MET A 1 -18.70 44.77 -47.80
N LEU A 2 -20.02 44.66 -47.52
CA LEU A 2 -20.55 43.66 -46.57
C LEU A 2 -21.01 42.33 -47.21
N GLY A 3 -21.32 42.31 -48.52
CA GLY A 3 -21.90 41.13 -49.19
C GLY A 3 -20.96 39.94 -49.39
N GLU A 4 -19.64 40.15 -49.41
CA GLU A 4 -18.65 39.08 -49.60
C GLU A 4 -18.08 38.54 -48.29
N ALA A 5 -18.17 39.31 -47.20
CA ALA A 5 -17.59 38.91 -45.91
C ALA A 5 -18.42 37.83 -45.20
N ILE A 6 -19.75 37.91 -45.28
CA ILE A 6 -20.67 36.98 -44.59
C ILE A 6 -20.56 35.54 -45.14
N PRO A 7 -20.57 35.29 -46.47
CA PRO A 7 -20.42 33.94 -47.01
C PRO A 7 -19.06 33.32 -46.67
N ILE A 8 -17.99 34.12 -46.62
CA ILE A 8 -16.65 33.67 -46.25
C ILE A 8 -16.58 33.30 -44.76
N LEU A 9 -17.24 34.08 -43.90
CA LEU A 9 -17.38 33.79 -42.48
C LEU A 9 -18.16 32.50 -42.23
N MET A 10 -19.31 32.30 -42.89
CA MET A 10 -20.08 31.06 -42.77
C MET A 10 -19.29 29.84 -43.26
N LYS A 11 -18.57 29.96 -44.37
CA LYS A 11 -17.73 28.86 -44.88
C LYS A 11 -16.54 28.54 -43.98
N LYS A 12 -16.02 29.53 -43.23
CA LYS A 12 -15.01 29.31 -42.19
C LYS A 12 -15.62 28.70 -40.92
N LEU A 13 -16.84 29.11 -40.55
CA LEU A 13 -17.58 28.55 -39.42
C LEU A 13 -17.96 27.08 -39.66
N ASP A 14 -18.45 26.74 -40.85
CA ASP A 14 -18.75 25.35 -41.25
C ASP A 14 -17.48 24.48 -41.26
N LYS A 15 -16.34 25.05 -41.72
CA LYS A 15 -15.04 24.35 -41.65
C LYS A 15 -14.57 24.13 -40.21
N LEU A 16 -14.80 25.09 -39.31
CA LEU A 16 -14.47 24.98 -37.89
C LEU A 16 -15.41 24.01 -37.15
N GLN A 17 -16.72 24.06 -37.44
CA GLN A 17 -17.70 23.11 -36.89
C GLN A 17 -17.40 21.68 -37.35
N ASN A 18 -17.12 21.47 -38.64
CA ASN A 18 -16.74 20.16 -39.15
C ASN A 18 -15.38 19.67 -38.64
N HIS A 19 -14.40 20.57 -38.40
CA HIS A 19 -13.15 20.20 -37.69
C HIS A 19 -13.40 19.86 -36.22
N SER A 20 -14.29 20.58 -35.53
CA SER A 20 -14.63 20.33 -34.13
C SER A 20 -15.39 19.01 -33.95
N ALA A 21 -16.21 18.62 -34.93
CA ALA A 21 -16.93 17.34 -34.96
C ALA A 21 -16.04 16.15 -35.36
N GLN A 22 -14.86 16.39 -35.95
CA GLN A 22 -13.91 15.36 -36.41
C GLN A 22 -12.63 15.27 -35.57
N MET A 23 -12.47 16.06 -34.50
CA MET A 23 -11.42 15.76 -33.53
C MET A 23 -11.94 14.65 -32.61
N PRO A 24 -11.46 13.39 -32.71
CA PRO A 24 -11.62 12.45 -31.62
C PRO A 24 -11.09 13.15 -30.37
N ASN A 25 -11.95 13.23 -29.35
CA ASN A 25 -11.81 14.10 -28.20
C ASN A 25 -10.37 14.04 -27.66
N ILE A 26 -9.54 15.05 -27.96
CA ILE A 26 -8.10 15.04 -27.65
C ILE A 26 -7.90 14.76 -26.15
N SER A 27 -8.83 15.25 -25.32
CA SER A 27 -8.89 14.98 -23.89
C SER A 27 -8.99 13.49 -23.57
N GLU A 28 -9.88 12.74 -24.21
CA GLU A 28 -10.00 11.28 -24.03
C GLU A 28 -8.74 10.55 -24.48
N ASN A 29 -8.16 10.96 -25.60
CA ASN A 29 -6.90 10.39 -26.06
C ASN A 29 -5.75 10.65 -25.08
N ILE A 30 -5.65 11.86 -24.52
CA ILE A 30 -4.66 12.20 -23.49
C ILE A 30 -4.89 11.35 -22.23
N LEU A 31 -6.13 11.20 -21.77
CA LEU A 31 -6.46 10.36 -20.61
C LEU A 31 -6.07 8.91 -20.85
N ARG A 32 -6.37 8.37 -22.03
CA ARG A 32 -5.99 7.01 -22.43
C ARG A 32 -4.48 6.83 -22.48
N ILE A 33 -3.74 7.79 -23.04
CA ILE A 33 -2.28 7.74 -23.08
C ILE A 33 -1.70 7.80 -21.67
N ARG A 34 -2.22 8.66 -20.79
CA ARG A 34 -1.81 8.72 -19.38
C ARG A 34 -2.03 7.40 -18.66
N GLN A 35 -3.17 6.74 -18.92
CA GLN A 35 -3.46 5.42 -18.39
C GLN A 35 -2.46 4.37 -18.88
N LEU A 36 -2.19 4.31 -20.19
CA LEU A 36 -1.21 3.37 -20.76
C LEU A 36 0.21 3.61 -20.20
N ILE A 37 0.61 4.87 -19.99
CA ILE A 37 1.88 5.20 -19.34
C ILE A 37 1.91 4.68 -17.90
N ALA A 38 0.81 4.85 -17.14
CA ALA A 38 0.72 4.35 -15.78
C ALA A 38 0.77 2.82 -15.73
N GLU A 39 0.08 2.13 -16.64
CA GLU A 39 0.11 0.67 -16.77
C GLU A 39 1.50 0.15 -17.13
N ALA A 40 2.19 0.78 -18.08
CA ALA A 40 3.56 0.43 -18.44
C ALA A 40 4.53 0.59 -17.26
N ARG A 41 4.41 1.69 -16.49
CA ARG A 41 5.21 1.90 -15.27
C ARG A 41 4.92 0.86 -14.20
N LYS A 42 3.64 0.52 -13.99
CA LYS A 42 3.26 -0.57 -13.08
C LYS A 42 3.85 -1.90 -13.51
N ALA A 43 3.82 -2.23 -14.80
CA ALA A 43 4.44 -3.45 -15.31
C ALA A 43 5.96 -3.46 -15.06
N ALA A 44 6.64 -2.33 -15.29
CA ALA A 44 8.07 -2.18 -14.99
C ALA A 44 8.37 -2.33 -13.49
N SER A 45 7.49 -1.85 -12.60
CA SER A 45 7.68 -1.96 -11.15
C SER A 45 7.62 -3.40 -10.63
N LYS A 46 7.05 -4.34 -11.41
CA LYS A 46 6.98 -5.78 -11.05
C LYS A 46 8.17 -6.59 -11.56
N VAL A 47 9.16 -5.97 -12.23
CA VAL A 47 10.36 -6.66 -12.70
C VAL A 47 11.26 -7.00 -11.51
N SER A 48 11.20 -8.25 -11.06
CA SER A 48 12.02 -8.81 -9.96
C SER A 48 13.33 -9.38 -10.51
N VAL A 49 14.22 -8.47 -10.94
CA VAL A 49 15.55 -8.78 -11.47
C VAL A 49 16.58 -7.85 -10.80
N PRO A 50 17.75 -8.34 -10.36
CA PRO A 50 18.80 -7.48 -9.82
C PRO A 50 19.46 -6.59 -10.88
N VAL A 51 20.03 -5.46 -10.46
CA VAL A 51 20.94 -4.67 -11.28
C VAL A 51 22.36 -4.84 -10.75
N LYS A 52 23.32 -5.03 -11.67
CA LYS A 52 24.75 -5.11 -11.34
C LYS A 52 25.40 -3.74 -11.47
N PHE A 53 25.98 -3.26 -10.37
CA PHE A 53 26.71 -2.01 -10.29
C PHE A 53 28.21 -2.27 -10.32
N ASN A 54 28.94 -1.45 -11.09
CA ASN A 54 30.37 -1.63 -11.35
C ASN A 54 31.25 -0.54 -10.68
N GLY A 55 30.66 0.31 -9.84
CA GLY A 55 31.35 1.41 -9.16
C GLY A 55 31.41 2.71 -9.95
N THR A 56 30.85 2.76 -11.15
CA THR A 56 30.57 4.01 -11.88
C THR A 56 29.10 4.16 -12.23
N SER A 57 28.34 3.07 -12.20
CA SER A 57 26.92 3.07 -12.52
C SER A 57 26.00 3.41 -11.34
N GLY A 58 24.81 3.90 -11.66
CA GLY A 58 23.75 4.22 -10.69
C GLY A 58 22.37 4.29 -11.35
N VAL A 59 21.32 4.27 -10.53
CA VAL A 59 19.92 4.35 -10.97
C VAL A 59 19.18 5.38 -10.12
N GLN A 60 18.43 6.27 -10.77
CA GLN A 60 17.42 7.11 -10.13
C GLN A 60 16.07 6.40 -10.22
N VAL A 61 15.60 5.85 -9.11
CA VAL A 61 14.32 5.13 -9.01
C VAL A 61 13.18 6.14 -8.93
N ARG A 62 12.03 5.81 -9.52
CA ARG A 62 10.81 6.61 -9.32
C ARG A 62 10.38 6.57 -7.87
N THR A 63 10.07 7.73 -7.32
CA THR A 63 9.49 7.84 -5.98
C THR A 63 8.05 7.30 -5.96
N PRO A 64 7.59 6.75 -4.82
CA PRO A 64 6.19 6.37 -4.65
C PRO A 64 5.23 7.53 -4.91
N SER A 65 3.99 7.20 -5.24
CA SER A 65 2.94 8.20 -5.51
C SER A 65 2.48 8.95 -4.26
N ASN A 66 2.56 8.32 -3.08
CA ASN A 66 2.21 8.92 -1.80
C ASN A 66 3.43 8.99 -0.88
N LEU A 67 4.18 10.08 -0.95
CA LEU A 67 5.35 10.31 -0.09
C LEU A 67 4.98 10.61 1.37
N ALA A 68 3.78 11.15 1.62
CA ALA A 68 3.32 11.43 2.99
C ALA A 68 3.20 10.16 3.82
N ASP A 69 2.89 9.01 3.19
CA ASP A 69 2.87 7.71 3.86
C ASP A 69 4.26 7.28 4.40
N LEU A 70 5.34 7.80 3.82
CA LEU A 70 6.72 7.53 4.27
C LEU A 70 7.10 8.35 5.51
N ALA A 71 6.33 9.39 5.87
CA ALA A 71 6.72 10.38 6.86
C ALA A 71 6.88 9.75 8.26
N ALA A 72 5.85 9.07 8.77
CA ALA A 72 5.91 8.46 10.10
C ALA A 72 6.36 7.00 10.09
N TYR A 73 6.21 6.30 8.96
CA TYR A 73 6.56 4.91 8.81
C TYR A 73 7.30 4.67 7.49
N THR A 74 8.39 3.93 7.53
CA THR A 74 9.08 3.51 6.31
C THR A 74 9.51 2.05 6.42
N SER A 75 9.15 1.21 5.45
CA SER A 75 9.64 -0.16 5.33
C SER A 75 10.22 -0.38 3.93
N LEU A 76 11.55 -0.51 3.83
CA LEU A 76 12.27 -0.77 2.57
C LEU A 76 12.85 -2.19 2.61
N LYS A 77 12.50 -3.00 1.59
CA LYS A 77 13.03 -4.34 1.39
C LYS A 77 13.80 -4.46 0.10
N PHE A 78 14.98 -5.04 0.17
CA PHE A 78 15.82 -5.30 -0.99
C PHE A 78 16.77 -6.46 -0.74
N TYR A 79 17.33 -6.98 -1.82
CA TYR A 79 18.35 -8.00 -1.81
C TYR A 79 19.67 -7.40 -2.25
N ILE A 80 20.77 -7.79 -1.60
CA ILE A 80 22.12 -7.32 -1.92
C ILE A 80 23.13 -8.46 -1.88
N THR A 81 24.09 -8.42 -2.78
CA THR A 81 25.26 -9.32 -2.80
C THR A 81 26.48 -8.56 -3.30
N LEU A 82 27.65 -8.90 -2.78
CA LEU A 82 28.93 -8.33 -3.19
C LEU A 82 29.58 -9.17 -4.29
N PRO A 83 30.50 -8.58 -5.09
CA PRO A 83 31.26 -9.32 -6.08
C PRO A 83 32.08 -10.46 -5.45
N GLU A 84 32.26 -11.56 -6.18
CA GLU A 84 33.12 -12.65 -5.74
C GLU A 84 34.53 -12.17 -5.38
N ALA A 85 35.00 -12.57 -4.19
CA ALA A 85 36.31 -12.23 -3.68
C ALA A 85 37.42 -12.92 -4.51
N SER A 86 37.80 -12.32 -5.64
CA SER A 86 38.98 -12.76 -6.39
C SER A 86 40.26 -12.41 -5.60
N ARG A 87 41.15 -13.40 -5.42
CA ARG A 87 42.40 -13.27 -4.63
C ARG A 87 43.33 -12.14 -5.10
N ALA A 88 43.17 -11.64 -6.32
CA ALA A 88 43.97 -10.57 -6.90
C ALA A 88 43.40 -9.15 -6.68
N ARG A 89 42.18 -8.97 -6.16
CA ARG A 89 41.49 -7.65 -6.09
C ARG A 89 41.34 -7.05 -4.69
N ARG A 90 41.78 -7.71 -3.62
CA ARG A 90 41.63 -7.20 -2.23
C ARG A 90 42.33 -5.86 -1.96
N GLN A 91 43.26 -5.42 -2.81
CA GLN A 91 43.96 -4.14 -2.65
C GLN A 91 43.28 -2.95 -3.36
N ASP A 92 42.23 -3.18 -4.16
CA ASP A 92 41.66 -2.18 -5.09
C ASP A 92 40.17 -1.86 -4.82
N GLN A 93 39.60 -2.43 -3.74
CA GLN A 93 38.25 -2.12 -3.30
C GLN A 93 38.27 -0.95 -2.32
N PRO A 94 37.51 0.13 -2.57
CA PRO A 94 37.38 1.21 -1.60
C PRO A 94 36.77 0.68 -0.31
N ASP A 95 37.34 1.10 0.82
CA ASP A 95 36.93 0.67 2.16
C ASP A 95 35.48 1.04 2.48
N LYS A 96 34.98 2.12 1.85
CA LYS A 96 33.61 2.62 2.02
C LYS A 96 32.95 2.86 0.67
N GLN A 97 31.69 2.49 0.54
CA GLN A 97 30.90 2.65 -0.69
C GLN A 97 29.50 3.16 -0.41
N PHE A 98 28.98 3.98 -1.30
CA PHE A 98 27.56 4.33 -1.35
C PHE A 98 26.72 3.11 -1.73
N VAL A 99 25.52 2.93 -1.14
CA VAL A 99 24.57 1.88 -1.53
C VAL A 99 23.26 2.51 -2.04
N PHE A 100 22.62 3.37 -1.25
CA PHE A 100 21.45 4.12 -1.71
C PHE A 100 21.23 5.43 -0.93
N TYR A 101 20.41 6.32 -1.49
CA TYR A 101 19.88 7.53 -0.86
C TYR A 101 18.42 7.75 -1.28
N LEU A 102 17.53 7.92 -0.32
CA LEU A 102 16.13 8.32 -0.51
C LEU A 102 15.86 9.53 0.38
N GLY A 103 15.70 10.71 -0.20
CA GLY A 103 15.54 11.93 0.59
C GLY A 103 15.39 13.19 -0.24
N ASN A 104 15.44 14.32 0.44
CA ASN A 104 15.43 15.64 -0.20
C ASN A 104 16.66 15.86 -1.09
N LYS A 105 16.54 16.60 -2.19
CA LYS A 105 17.66 17.03 -3.04
C LYS A 105 18.63 17.92 -2.26
N ASP A 106 18.09 18.76 -1.39
CA ASP A 106 18.83 19.42 -0.33
C ASP A 106 19.20 18.39 0.73
N SER A 107 20.43 17.88 0.65
CA SER A 107 20.95 16.81 1.50
C SER A 107 21.20 17.24 2.95
N SER A 108 20.95 18.51 3.31
CA SER A 108 20.94 18.97 4.70
C SER A 108 19.62 18.64 5.43
N LYS A 109 18.57 18.28 4.68
CA LYS A 109 17.23 17.94 5.20
C LYS A 109 17.08 16.43 5.43
N GLU A 110 15.86 15.99 5.65
CA GLU A 110 15.52 14.61 5.99
C GLU A 110 15.82 13.64 4.84
N PHE A 111 16.39 12.49 5.19
CA PHE A 111 16.76 11.43 4.25
C PHE A 111 16.88 10.07 4.94
N LEU A 112 16.84 9.03 4.12
CA LEU A 112 17.33 7.68 4.41
C LEU A 112 18.48 7.38 3.48
N GLY A 113 19.52 6.70 3.96
CA GLY A 113 20.62 6.30 3.10
C GLY A 113 21.39 5.14 3.66
N MET A 114 22.21 4.52 2.83
CA MET A 114 23.01 3.38 3.24
C MET A 114 24.38 3.44 2.60
N LYS A 115 25.38 3.08 3.40
CA LYS A 115 26.75 2.84 2.96
C LYS A 115 27.17 1.42 3.32
N LEU A 116 28.18 0.93 2.60
CA LEU A 116 28.92 -0.28 2.91
C LEU A 116 30.29 0.15 3.46
N GLU A 117 30.71 -0.40 4.59
CA GLU A 117 32.07 -0.24 5.13
C GLU A 117 32.69 -1.63 5.31
N GLY A 118 33.78 -1.91 4.58
CA GLY A 118 34.27 -3.27 4.36
C GLY A 118 33.21 -4.15 3.70
N GLN A 119 32.57 -5.02 4.48
CA GLN A 119 31.46 -5.89 4.04
C GLN A 119 30.19 -5.69 4.87
N ARG A 120 30.14 -4.64 5.70
CA ARG A 120 29.03 -4.39 6.64
C ARG A 120 28.18 -3.23 6.16
N LEU A 121 26.87 -3.39 6.29
CA LEU A 121 25.92 -2.34 5.94
C LEU A 121 25.73 -1.39 7.11
N HIS A 122 25.77 -0.10 6.80
CA HIS A 122 25.46 0.97 7.73
C HIS A 122 24.26 1.73 7.18
N TRP A 123 23.15 1.67 7.91
CA TRP A 123 21.93 2.40 7.56
C TRP A 123 21.91 3.72 8.31
N LEU A 124 21.68 4.81 7.57
CA LEU A 124 21.62 6.17 8.07
C LEU A 124 20.24 6.76 7.83
N PHE A 125 19.75 7.53 8.80
CA PHE A 125 18.56 8.33 8.59
C PHE A 125 18.60 9.65 9.37
N ASN A 126 18.00 10.67 8.77
CA ASN A 126 17.76 11.97 9.37
C ASN A 126 16.26 12.28 9.24
N VAL A 127 15.61 12.57 10.38
CA VAL A 127 14.17 12.88 10.51
C VAL A 127 13.94 14.24 11.19
N GLY A 128 14.81 15.21 10.92
CA GLY A 128 14.70 16.60 11.41
C GLY A 128 15.72 16.99 12.49
N GLY A 129 16.70 16.12 12.75
CA GLY A 129 17.76 16.30 13.76
C GLY A 129 19.14 15.86 13.24
N ASP A 130 19.96 15.30 14.12
CA ASP A 130 21.24 14.72 13.72
C ASP A 130 21.04 13.39 12.98
N THR A 131 21.95 13.10 12.06
CA THR A 131 21.93 11.83 11.33
C THR A 131 22.28 10.69 12.27
N THR A 132 21.36 9.73 12.38
CA THR A 132 21.54 8.51 13.15
C THR A 132 22.04 7.40 12.25
N GLU A 133 22.93 6.55 12.77
CA GLU A 133 23.56 5.45 12.03
C GLU A 133 23.45 4.13 12.81
N VAL A 134 23.15 3.04 12.10
CA VAL A 134 23.15 1.67 12.65
C VAL A 134 23.93 0.72 11.76
N GLU A 135 24.89 0.00 12.36
CA GLU A 135 25.70 -1.03 11.70
C GLU A 135 25.02 -2.40 11.78
N MET A 136 25.02 -3.15 10.67
CA MET A 136 24.67 -4.56 10.66
C MET A 136 25.88 -5.39 11.10
N PRO A 137 25.79 -6.18 12.19
CA PRO A 137 26.90 -7.00 12.66
C PRO A 137 27.27 -8.16 11.71
N GLU A 138 26.37 -8.56 10.81
CA GLU A 138 26.64 -9.58 9.78
C GLU A 138 27.26 -8.94 8.52
N GLU A 139 28.14 -9.71 7.86
CA GLU A 139 28.73 -9.31 6.59
C GLU A 139 27.84 -9.72 5.41
N VAL A 140 27.82 -8.87 4.38
CA VAL A 140 27.15 -9.16 3.12
C VAL A 140 27.89 -10.27 2.38
N GLN A 141 27.13 -11.22 1.84
CA GLN A 141 27.63 -12.37 1.11
C GLN A 141 28.38 -11.95 -0.16
N THR A 142 29.50 -12.65 -0.44
CA THR A 142 30.35 -12.47 -1.62
C THR A 142 30.37 -13.71 -2.52
N ASP A 143 29.55 -14.72 -2.27
CA ASP A 143 29.57 -16.01 -2.96
C ASP A 143 28.49 -16.12 -4.06
N GLY A 144 27.90 -14.99 -4.44
CA GLY A 144 26.78 -14.91 -5.37
C GLY A 144 25.41 -15.18 -4.73
N ASN A 145 25.35 -15.59 -3.45
CA ASN A 145 24.11 -15.62 -2.69
C ASN A 145 23.74 -14.20 -2.23
N PHE A 146 22.44 -13.95 -2.10
CA PHE A 146 21.90 -12.65 -1.73
C PHE A 146 21.45 -12.65 -0.28
N ASN A 147 21.81 -11.58 0.43
CA ASN A 147 21.17 -11.23 1.69
C ASN A 147 19.86 -10.51 1.43
N ASN A 148 18.81 -10.86 2.17
CA ASN A 148 17.59 -10.06 2.25
C ASN A 148 17.77 -9.01 3.36
N VAL A 149 17.60 -7.74 3.03
CA VAL A 149 17.72 -6.60 3.96
C VAL A 149 16.37 -5.92 4.07
N VAL A 150 15.90 -5.77 5.31
CA VAL A 150 14.64 -5.10 5.66
C VAL A 150 14.96 -3.94 6.59
N LEU A 151 14.62 -2.72 6.16
CA LEU A 151 14.79 -1.50 6.95
C LEU A 151 13.41 -1.01 7.35
N GLU A 152 13.11 -1.01 8.64
CA GLU A 152 11.84 -0.54 9.19
C GLU A 152 12.10 0.65 10.11
N ARG A 153 11.40 1.75 9.85
CA ARG A 153 11.42 2.94 10.69
C ARG A 153 10.00 3.27 11.10
N ILE A 154 9.80 3.53 12.37
CA ILE A 154 8.60 4.17 12.90
C ILE A 154 9.04 5.37 13.71
N LEU A 155 8.74 6.57 13.25
CA LEU A 155 9.19 7.82 13.88
C LEU A 155 10.72 7.82 14.06
N GLN A 156 11.23 7.98 15.29
CA GLN A 156 12.66 7.94 15.60
C GLN A 156 13.26 6.52 15.64
N TYR A 157 12.43 5.48 15.68
CA TYR A 157 12.85 4.12 15.95
C TYR A 157 13.15 3.39 14.65
N GLY A 158 14.42 3.03 14.43
CA GLY A 158 14.88 2.25 13.30
C GLY A 158 15.21 0.81 13.70
N GLN A 159 14.84 -0.15 12.85
CA GLN A 159 15.24 -1.54 12.91
C GLN A 159 15.74 -1.98 11.52
N MET A 160 16.98 -2.43 11.45
CA MET A 160 17.52 -3.12 10.28
C MET A 160 17.58 -4.62 10.57
N ALA A 161 17.02 -5.43 9.67
CA ALA A 161 17.13 -6.88 9.70
C ALA A 161 17.84 -7.38 8.43
N MET A 162 18.77 -8.31 8.59
CA MET A 162 19.43 -8.99 7.49
C MET A 162 19.23 -10.49 7.63
N THR A 163 18.80 -11.13 6.55
CA THR A 163 18.70 -12.60 6.46
C THR A 163 19.83 -13.13 5.58
N SER A 164 20.63 -14.03 6.15
CA SER A 164 21.67 -14.78 5.45
C SER A 164 21.29 -16.26 5.49
N GLU A 165 20.97 -16.84 4.33
CA GLU A 165 20.40 -18.19 4.18
C GLU A 165 19.12 -18.39 5.01
N THR A 166 19.24 -18.79 6.28
CA THR A 166 18.13 -19.01 7.23
C THR A 166 18.28 -18.23 8.54
N ARG A 167 19.42 -17.57 8.76
CA ARG A 167 19.69 -16.80 9.97
C ARG A 167 19.25 -15.35 9.77
N VAL A 168 18.42 -14.87 10.69
CA VAL A 168 18.00 -13.46 10.74
C VAL A 168 18.76 -12.77 11.85
N THR A 169 19.48 -11.71 11.51
CA THR A 169 20.15 -10.83 12.46
C THR A 169 19.50 -9.44 12.42
N LYS A 170 19.31 -8.83 13.59
CA LYS A 170 18.65 -7.53 13.74
C LYS A 170 19.58 -6.54 14.44
N ALA A 171 19.51 -5.29 14.02
CA ALA A 171 20.11 -4.15 14.68
C ALA A 171 19.04 -3.06 14.84
N VAL A 172 18.99 -2.42 16.00
CA VAL A 172 18.00 -1.37 16.33
C VAL A 172 18.72 -0.11 16.73
N VAL A 173 18.11 1.04 16.45
CA VAL A 173 18.62 2.36 16.83
C VAL A 173 17.46 3.33 17.04
N GLU A 174 17.65 4.31 17.91
CA GLU A 174 16.71 5.40 18.16
C GLU A 174 17.41 6.70 17.81
N ALA A 175 16.79 7.51 16.94
CA ALA A 175 17.32 8.83 16.62
C ALA A 175 17.13 9.81 17.78
N GLU A 176 18.11 10.70 17.95
CA GLU A 176 18.05 11.73 18.97
C GLU A 176 17.08 12.87 18.60
N GLY A 177 16.47 13.47 19.63
CA GLY A 177 15.52 14.57 19.48
C GLY A 177 14.06 14.13 19.51
N ASP A 178 13.15 15.10 19.35
CA ASP A 178 11.70 14.86 19.39
C ASP A 178 11.05 14.76 18.00
N SER A 179 11.76 15.16 16.93
CA SER A 179 11.30 15.04 15.54
C SER A 179 11.30 13.58 15.11
N GLY A 180 10.33 13.17 14.30
CA GLY A 180 10.16 11.78 13.88
C GLY A 180 9.70 11.61 12.44
N LEU A 181 9.46 12.70 11.72
CA LEU A 181 8.90 12.64 10.37
C LEU A 181 9.99 12.75 9.31
N LEU A 182 9.94 11.83 8.35
CA LEU A 182 10.71 11.88 7.12
C LEU A 182 9.96 12.80 6.13
N ASN A 183 10.18 14.11 6.25
CA ASN A 183 9.47 15.12 5.46
C ASN A 183 9.99 15.15 4.01
N LEU A 184 9.23 14.53 3.09
CA LEU A 184 9.58 14.41 1.68
C LEU A 184 8.57 15.14 0.80
N GLN A 185 9.04 16.16 0.06
CA GLN A 185 8.22 16.87 -0.92
C GLN A 185 8.43 16.27 -2.31
N THR A 186 7.35 16.06 -3.07
CA THR A 186 7.37 15.34 -4.36
C THR A 186 8.39 15.87 -5.36
N GLU A 187 8.48 17.19 -5.53
CA GLU A 187 9.39 17.79 -6.53
C GLU A 187 10.85 17.83 -6.06
N GLU A 188 11.06 17.72 -4.75
CA GLU A 188 12.38 17.82 -4.10
C GLU A 188 12.91 16.46 -3.65
N THR A 189 12.19 15.36 -3.86
CA THR A 189 12.64 14.03 -3.42
C THR A 189 13.36 13.29 -4.54
N VAL A 190 14.47 12.63 -4.19
CA VAL A 190 15.23 11.76 -5.09
C VAL A 190 15.50 10.42 -4.43
N PHE A 191 15.49 9.36 -5.24
CA PHE A 191 15.87 8.01 -4.82
C PHE A 191 16.98 7.46 -5.73
N TYR A 192 18.21 7.46 -5.23
CA TYR A 192 19.38 6.93 -5.93
C TYR A 192 19.82 5.60 -5.36
N VAL A 193 20.10 4.62 -6.22
CA VAL A 193 20.60 3.29 -5.85
C VAL A 193 21.85 2.96 -6.66
N GLY A 194 22.86 2.43 -5.97
CA GLY A 194 24.17 2.06 -6.51
C GLY A 194 25.10 3.23 -6.81
N GLY A 195 24.57 4.36 -7.27
CA GLY A 195 25.31 5.59 -7.50
C GLY A 195 24.39 6.77 -7.77
N TYR A 196 24.95 7.97 -7.79
CA TYR A 196 24.25 9.24 -7.96
C TYR A 196 24.92 10.11 -9.05
N PRO A 197 24.21 11.07 -9.66
CA PRO A 197 24.77 11.94 -10.69
C PRO A 197 25.70 12.99 -10.08
N ASP A 198 26.65 13.50 -10.88
CA ASP A 198 27.60 14.54 -10.47
C ASP A 198 26.93 15.87 -10.05
N THR A 199 25.68 16.08 -10.45
CA THR A 199 24.86 17.24 -10.08
C THR A 199 24.28 17.16 -8.68
N PHE A 200 24.40 16.01 -8.01
CA PHE A 200 23.87 15.79 -6.66
C PHE A 200 25.02 15.63 -5.68
N THR A 201 24.91 16.28 -4.52
CA THR A 201 25.87 16.14 -3.43
C THR A 201 25.16 15.50 -2.24
N PRO A 202 25.40 14.22 -1.94
CA PRO A 202 24.81 13.57 -0.76
C PRO A 202 25.34 14.16 0.55
N PRO A 203 24.71 13.82 1.70
CA PRO A 203 25.25 14.13 3.01
C PRO A 203 26.69 13.64 3.15
N LEU A 204 27.52 14.31 3.97
CA LEU A 204 28.96 14.05 4.07
C LEU A 204 29.30 12.57 4.31
N GLN A 205 28.50 11.88 5.12
CA GLN A 205 28.65 10.46 5.45
C GLN A 205 28.43 9.52 4.25
N LEU A 206 27.76 10.00 3.20
CA LEU A 206 27.40 9.28 1.98
C LEU A 206 28.14 9.81 0.73
N GLN A 207 29.02 10.80 0.87
CA GLN A 207 29.95 11.25 -0.18
C GLN A 207 31.07 10.21 -0.38
N LEU A 208 30.65 9.04 -0.86
CA LEU A 208 31.47 7.86 -1.01
C LEU A 208 31.48 7.40 -2.46
N PRO A 209 32.50 6.63 -2.89
CA PRO A 209 32.51 5.95 -4.18
C PRO A 209 31.26 5.09 -4.40
N ASN A 210 30.81 5.00 -5.65
CA ASN A 210 29.62 4.22 -6.00
C ASN A 210 29.79 2.71 -5.70
N PHE A 211 28.64 2.04 -5.56
CA PHE A 211 28.53 0.63 -5.20
C PHE A 211 29.12 -0.30 -6.27
N LYS A 212 29.72 -1.40 -5.81
CA LYS A 212 30.11 -2.54 -6.65
C LYS A 212 29.42 -3.79 -6.11
N GLY A 213 28.58 -4.42 -6.91
CA GLY A 213 27.79 -5.59 -6.49
C GLY A 213 26.44 -5.65 -7.20
N CYS A 214 25.51 -6.44 -6.70
CA CYS A 214 24.16 -6.53 -7.23
C CYS A 214 23.11 -6.16 -6.18
N ILE A 215 22.10 -5.39 -6.60
CA ILE A 215 20.96 -5.00 -5.76
C ILE A 215 19.66 -5.32 -6.50
N GLU A 216 18.67 -5.85 -5.80
CA GLU A 216 17.29 -6.00 -6.28
C GLU A 216 16.34 -5.38 -5.25
N LEU A 217 15.55 -4.38 -5.64
CA LEU A 217 14.49 -3.85 -4.78
C LEU A 217 13.29 -4.80 -4.75
N GLU A 218 12.57 -4.83 -3.63
CA GLU A 218 11.37 -5.65 -3.44
C GLU A 218 10.15 -4.79 -3.10
N THR A 219 10.13 -4.14 -1.94
CA THR A 219 9.01 -3.28 -1.52
C THR A 219 9.46 -2.01 -0.79
N LEU A 220 8.63 -0.97 -0.89
CA LEU A 220 8.69 0.26 -0.12
C LEU A 220 7.28 0.55 0.39
N ASN A 221 7.04 0.49 1.71
CA ASN A 221 5.72 0.66 2.32
C ASN A 221 4.63 -0.22 1.69
N GLU A 222 4.91 -1.51 1.56
CA GLU A 222 4.04 -2.52 0.92
C GLU A 222 3.77 -2.32 -0.58
N GLU A 223 4.33 -1.28 -1.21
CA GLU A 223 4.32 -1.08 -2.67
C GLU A 223 5.51 -1.80 -3.31
N VAL A 224 5.24 -2.62 -4.32
CA VAL A 224 6.28 -3.33 -5.07
C VAL A 224 6.96 -2.36 -6.03
N LEU A 225 8.28 -2.22 -5.91
CA LEU A 225 9.12 -1.37 -6.74
C LEU A 225 10.28 -2.15 -7.36
N SER A 226 10.81 -1.62 -8.46
CA SER A 226 11.91 -2.23 -9.20
C SER A 226 12.88 -1.16 -9.67
N LEU A 227 14.17 -1.51 -9.71
CA LEU A 227 15.21 -0.69 -10.32
C LEU A 227 14.98 -0.48 -11.82
N TYR A 228 14.15 -1.30 -12.47
CA TYR A 228 13.79 -1.16 -13.88
C TYR A 228 12.63 -0.17 -14.12
N ASN A 229 11.96 0.29 -13.06
CA ASN A 229 11.02 1.42 -13.11
C ASN A 229 11.73 2.73 -12.70
N PHE A 230 12.78 3.08 -13.45
CA PHE A 230 13.62 4.23 -13.17
C PHE A 230 13.13 5.52 -13.85
N GLU A 231 13.61 6.65 -13.33
CA GLU A 231 13.57 7.95 -14.01
C GLU A 231 14.76 8.12 -14.93
N ASN A 232 15.96 7.85 -14.40
CA ASN A 232 17.24 7.98 -15.09
C ASN A 232 18.18 6.85 -14.69
N ILE A 233 19.16 6.59 -15.55
CA ILE A 233 20.31 5.72 -15.28
C ILE A 233 21.60 6.49 -15.49
N PHE A 234 22.65 6.13 -14.76
CA PHE A 234 23.98 6.73 -14.85
C PHE A 234 24.95 5.62 -15.22
N GLN A 235 25.56 5.70 -16.41
CA GLN A 235 26.60 4.76 -16.88
C GLN A 235 26.25 3.26 -16.70
N LEU A 236 24.95 2.92 -16.77
CA LEU A 236 24.48 1.54 -16.61
C LEU A 236 24.22 0.91 -17.99
N ASN A 237 24.89 -0.21 -18.26
CA ASN A 237 24.63 -1.02 -19.44
C ASN A 237 24.50 -2.50 -19.04
N THR A 238 23.26 -3.02 -19.01
CA THR A 238 22.96 -4.40 -18.59
C THR A 238 23.38 -5.46 -19.61
N THR A 239 23.81 -5.06 -20.81
CA THR A 239 24.37 -5.96 -21.83
C THR A 239 25.87 -6.21 -21.58
N GLU A 240 26.57 -5.20 -21.07
CA GLU A 240 27.98 -5.30 -20.66
C GLU A 240 28.09 -5.86 -19.23
N GLU A 241 27.35 -5.27 -18.30
CA GLU A 241 27.25 -5.71 -16.91
C GLU A 241 25.99 -6.55 -16.70
N LYS A 242 26.09 -7.83 -17.08
CA LYS A 242 24.98 -8.77 -16.95
C LYS A 242 24.49 -8.84 -15.48
N PRO A 243 23.17 -8.70 -15.23
CA PRO A 243 22.57 -8.92 -13.93
C PRO A 243 22.98 -10.22 -13.26
N CYS A 244 23.17 -10.19 -11.93
CA CYS A 244 23.40 -11.39 -11.15
C CYS A 244 22.16 -12.29 -11.18
N GLY A 245 22.37 -13.60 -11.25
CA GLY A 245 21.31 -14.58 -11.05
C GLY A 245 20.98 -14.69 -9.57
N ARG A 246 19.71 -14.57 -9.19
CA ARG A 246 19.25 -14.82 -7.82
C ARG A 246 18.36 -16.05 -7.81
N THR A 247 18.76 -17.07 -7.07
CA THR A 247 17.90 -18.21 -6.80
C THR A 247 16.81 -17.77 -5.83
N LYS A 248 15.54 -17.89 -6.23
CA LYS A 248 14.42 -17.73 -5.31
C LYS A 248 14.30 -19.05 -4.54
N PRO A 249 14.67 -19.12 -3.25
CA PRO A 249 14.55 -20.36 -2.50
C PRO A 249 13.09 -20.81 -2.53
N VAL A 250 12.87 -22.12 -2.66
CA VAL A 250 11.54 -22.72 -2.44
C VAL A 250 11.28 -22.60 -0.94
N LEU A 251 10.73 -21.47 -0.51
CA LEU A 251 10.43 -21.24 0.91
C LEU A 251 9.38 -22.26 1.35
N THR A 252 9.39 -22.69 2.61
CA THR A 252 8.28 -23.53 3.13
C THR A 252 6.96 -22.77 3.24
N GLN A 253 6.99 -21.45 3.05
CA GLN A 253 5.84 -20.55 3.10
C GLN A 253 5.07 -20.56 1.78
N GLN A 254 4.02 -21.37 1.72
CA GLN A 254 3.19 -21.58 0.52
C GLN A 254 2.69 -20.29 -0.15
N TRP A 255 2.36 -19.27 0.64
CA TRP A 255 1.89 -17.98 0.11
C TRP A 255 2.99 -17.14 -0.54
N VAL A 256 4.26 -17.33 -0.17
CA VAL A 256 5.37 -16.59 -0.79
C VAL A 256 5.79 -17.24 -2.12
N ASN A 257 5.65 -18.55 -2.26
CA ASN A 257 6.06 -19.25 -3.49
C ASN A 257 4.97 -19.23 -4.59
N ASP A 258 3.74 -19.56 -4.20
CA ASP A 258 2.71 -19.99 -5.15
C ASP A 258 1.50 -19.05 -5.21
N ALA A 259 1.54 -17.93 -4.49
CA ALA A 259 0.48 -16.92 -4.53
C ALA A 259 0.81 -15.77 -5.48
N ALA A 260 -0.25 -15.15 -5.99
CA ALA A 260 -0.23 -13.85 -6.61
C ALA A 260 -0.77 -12.82 -5.62
N TYR A 261 -0.06 -11.71 -5.46
CA TYR A 261 -0.50 -10.53 -4.71
C TYR A 261 -1.09 -9.52 -5.69
N PHE A 262 -2.35 -9.15 -5.44
CA PHE A 262 -3.05 -8.08 -6.13
C PHE A 262 -2.95 -6.82 -5.27
N ASP A 263 -2.45 -5.73 -5.86
CA ASP A 263 -2.24 -4.46 -5.13
C ASP A 263 -3.51 -3.60 -5.01
N GLY A 264 -4.65 -4.09 -5.52
CA GLY A 264 -5.92 -3.38 -5.50
C GLY A 264 -6.13 -2.43 -6.68
N THR A 265 -5.27 -2.46 -7.69
CA THR A 265 -5.36 -1.53 -8.84
C THR A 265 -5.58 -2.18 -10.20
N GLY A 266 -5.80 -3.49 -10.24
CA GLY A 266 -5.98 -4.21 -11.49
C GLY A 266 -6.81 -5.47 -11.36
N TYR A 267 -6.48 -6.49 -12.16
CA TYR A 267 -7.25 -7.71 -12.34
C TYR A 267 -6.38 -8.77 -13.03
N ALA A 268 -6.87 -10.01 -13.10
CA ALA A 268 -6.34 -11.03 -13.99
C ALA A 268 -7.45 -11.59 -14.88
N GLU A 269 -7.21 -11.62 -16.19
CA GLU A 269 -8.08 -12.30 -17.16
C GLU A 269 -7.58 -13.72 -17.35
N VAL A 270 -8.40 -14.71 -17.01
CA VAL A 270 -8.08 -16.12 -17.13
C VAL A 270 -8.84 -16.71 -18.30
N THR A 271 -8.10 -17.20 -19.30
CA THR A 271 -8.67 -17.93 -20.43
C THR A 271 -9.06 -19.34 -20.01
N LEU A 272 -10.30 -19.71 -20.27
CA LEU A 272 -10.83 -21.04 -20.02
C LEU A 272 -10.42 -21.97 -21.16
N LYS A 273 -9.98 -23.18 -20.80
CA LYS A 273 -9.90 -24.28 -21.77
C LYS A 273 -11.33 -24.69 -22.13
N GLU A 274 -11.54 -25.13 -23.38
CA GLU A 274 -12.84 -25.66 -23.81
C GLU A 274 -13.32 -26.73 -22.84
N ASP A 275 -14.47 -26.48 -22.21
CA ASP A 275 -15.12 -27.41 -21.30
C ASP A 275 -16.48 -27.82 -21.88
N THR A 276 -16.60 -29.10 -22.21
CA THR A 276 -17.84 -29.72 -22.72
C THR A 276 -18.69 -30.32 -21.60
N GLY A 277 -18.28 -30.18 -20.33
CA GLY A 277 -18.93 -30.75 -19.16
C GLY A 277 -20.25 -30.09 -18.76
N LYS A 278 -21.04 -30.79 -17.94
CA LYS A 278 -22.27 -30.25 -17.29
C LYS A 278 -21.97 -29.40 -16.05
N MET A 279 -20.72 -29.24 -15.66
CA MET A 279 -20.31 -28.58 -14.42
C MET A 279 -19.14 -27.65 -14.67
N GLN A 280 -19.29 -26.36 -14.35
CA GLN A 280 -18.17 -25.44 -14.25
C GLN A 280 -17.85 -25.20 -12.77
N ARG A 281 -16.62 -25.52 -12.36
CA ARG A 281 -16.14 -25.35 -10.99
C ARG A 281 -14.92 -24.44 -10.98
N PHE A 282 -14.98 -23.39 -10.17
CA PHE A 282 -13.88 -22.46 -9.95
C PHE A 282 -13.48 -22.52 -8.49
N GLU A 283 -12.20 -22.69 -8.22
CA GLU A 283 -11.63 -22.82 -6.89
C GLU A 283 -10.50 -21.81 -6.73
N GLN A 284 -10.43 -21.15 -5.58
CA GLN A 284 -9.36 -20.22 -5.24
C GLN A 284 -9.16 -20.17 -3.73
N GLU A 285 -7.92 -19.99 -3.29
CA GLU A 285 -7.61 -19.65 -1.92
C GLU A 285 -7.20 -18.19 -1.82
N VAL A 286 -7.85 -17.44 -0.94
CA VAL A 286 -7.66 -15.99 -0.82
C VAL A 286 -7.29 -15.58 0.59
N LYS A 287 -6.47 -14.53 0.70
CA LYS A 287 -6.32 -13.68 1.89
C LYS A 287 -6.66 -12.25 1.49
N LEU A 288 -7.67 -11.63 2.10
CA LEU A 288 -8.21 -10.38 1.59
C LEU A 288 -8.18 -9.26 2.62
N MET A 289 -7.79 -8.06 2.18
CA MET A 289 -7.86 -6.81 2.97
C MET A 289 -9.01 -5.92 2.52
N SER A 290 -9.24 -5.84 1.21
CA SER A 290 -10.32 -5.02 0.66
C SER A 290 -11.68 -5.45 1.19
N HIS A 291 -12.45 -4.48 1.68
CA HIS A 291 -13.81 -4.72 2.17
C HIS A 291 -14.87 -4.64 1.06
N ASN A 292 -14.54 -4.07 -0.10
CA ASN A 292 -15.43 -3.96 -1.25
C ASN A 292 -14.65 -4.26 -2.53
N GLY A 293 -15.20 -5.10 -3.41
CA GLY A 293 -14.65 -5.39 -4.75
C GLY A 293 -15.06 -6.76 -5.28
N ILE A 294 -14.57 -7.12 -6.46
CA ILE A 294 -14.97 -8.31 -7.21
C ILE A 294 -13.90 -9.40 -7.08
N LEU A 295 -14.27 -10.56 -6.55
CA LEU A 295 -13.37 -11.72 -6.46
C LEU A 295 -13.27 -12.45 -7.78
N LEU A 296 -14.42 -12.70 -8.41
CA LEU A 296 -14.53 -13.46 -9.65
C LEU A 296 -15.70 -12.92 -10.48
N MET A 297 -15.47 -12.67 -11.76
CA MET A 297 -16.48 -12.21 -12.72
C MET A 297 -16.55 -13.15 -13.92
N LEU A 298 -17.74 -13.69 -14.15
CA LEU A 298 -18.08 -14.47 -15.34
C LEU A 298 -18.97 -13.63 -16.24
N LEU A 299 -18.54 -13.39 -17.48
CA LEU A 299 -19.26 -12.58 -18.47
C LEU A 299 -19.71 -13.45 -19.64
N SER A 300 -20.91 -13.20 -20.15
CA SER A 300 -21.42 -13.79 -21.39
C SER A 300 -22.34 -12.78 -22.06
N GLN A 301 -21.81 -12.05 -23.05
CA GLN A 301 -22.47 -10.89 -23.66
C GLN A 301 -22.82 -9.85 -22.57
N GLU A 302 -24.10 -9.51 -22.41
CA GLU A 302 -24.60 -8.57 -21.39
C GLU A 302 -24.93 -9.26 -20.05
N LYS A 303 -24.88 -10.60 -20.01
CA LYS A 303 -25.20 -11.38 -18.81
C LYS A 303 -23.95 -11.65 -17.99
N PHE A 304 -24.09 -11.69 -16.67
CA PHE A 304 -22.97 -12.00 -15.79
C PHE A 304 -23.38 -12.74 -14.52
N LEU A 305 -22.38 -13.37 -13.91
CA LEU A 305 -22.40 -13.87 -12.54
C LEU A 305 -21.10 -13.44 -11.85
N SER A 306 -21.22 -12.77 -10.71
CA SER A 306 -20.10 -12.20 -9.97
C SER A 306 -20.09 -12.69 -8.53
N LEU A 307 -18.95 -13.25 -8.12
CA LEU A 307 -18.62 -13.41 -6.71
C LEU A 307 -17.88 -12.15 -6.26
N ALA A 308 -18.40 -11.48 -5.25
CA ALA A 308 -17.89 -10.20 -4.79
C ALA A 308 -17.84 -10.11 -3.26
N VAL A 309 -17.23 -9.03 -2.78
CA VAL A 309 -17.17 -8.69 -1.36
C VAL A 309 -17.80 -7.32 -1.18
N ARG A 310 -18.67 -7.17 -0.19
CA ARG A 310 -19.18 -5.87 0.28
C ARG A 310 -19.14 -5.82 1.79
N GLN A 311 -18.64 -4.71 2.33
CA GLN A 311 -18.47 -4.52 3.77
C GLN A 311 -17.77 -5.71 4.45
N GLY A 312 -16.77 -6.28 3.78
CA GLY A 312 -15.99 -7.43 4.26
C GLY A 312 -16.67 -8.79 4.18
N ARG A 313 -17.89 -8.86 3.60
CA ARG A 313 -18.69 -10.07 3.49
C ARG A 313 -18.87 -10.50 2.03
N LEU A 314 -18.86 -11.81 1.80
CA LEU A 314 -19.10 -12.45 0.52
C LEU A 314 -20.53 -12.19 0.04
N ARG A 315 -20.67 -11.86 -1.25
CA ARG A 315 -21.91 -11.58 -1.97
C ARG A 315 -21.87 -12.17 -3.37
N VAL A 316 -23.03 -12.50 -3.92
CA VAL A 316 -23.14 -12.99 -5.30
C VAL A 316 -24.15 -12.15 -6.05
N PHE A 317 -23.67 -11.47 -7.10
CA PHE A 317 -24.47 -10.63 -7.97
C PHE A 317 -24.62 -11.28 -9.33
N TYR A 318 -25.75 -11.06 -9.99
CA TYR A 318 -25.97 -11.53 -11.35
C TYR A 318 -26.90 -10.60 -12.11
N ASP A 319 -26.82 -10.66 -13.44
CA ASP A 319 -27.83 -10.11 -14.33
C ASP A 319 -28.06 -11.06 -15.49
N VAL A 320 -29.31 -11.49 -15.65
CA VAL A 320 -29.76 -12.33 -16.78
C VAL A 320 -31.02 -11.82 -17.46
N THR A 321 -31.71 -10.83 -16.87
CA THR A 321 -32.97 -10.27 -17.34
C THR A 321 -32.87 -8.78 -17.71
N GLY A 322 -31.66 -8.19 -17.65
CA GLY A 322 -31.42 -6.76 -17.83
C GLY A 322 -31.56 -5.95 -16.52
N SER A 323 -31.52 -6.61 -15.37
CA SER A 323 -31.56 -5.97 -14.06
C SER A 323 -30.61 -6.67 -13.09
N LEU A 324 -29.83 -5.89 -12.34
CA LEU A 324 -28.95 -6.41 -11.29
C LEU A 324 -29.77 -7.08 -10.18
N GLN A 325 -29.36 -8.29 -9.80
CA GLN A 325 -29.95 -9.08 -8.72
C GLN A 325 -28.83 -9.61 -7.79
N GLU A 326 -29.20 -9.91 -6.54
CA GLU A 326 -28.31 -10.48 -5.51
C GLU A 326 -28.89 -11.83 -5.05
N LEU A 327 -28.02 -12.84 -4.87
CA LEU A 327 -28.43 -14.10 -4.27
C LEU A 327 -28.31 -14.03 -2.75
N GLU A 328 -29.39 -14.40 -2.07
CA GLU A 328 -29.41 -14.50 -0.61
C GLU A 328 -28.64 -15.75 -0.12
N PRO A 329 -27.77 -15.61 0.90
CA PRO A 329 -27.17 -16.75 1.57
C PRO A 329 -28.18 -17.57 2.35
N LYS A 330 -27.86 -18.84 2.59
CA LYS A 330 -28.68 -19.73 3.44
C LYS A 330 -28.84 -19.20 4.87
N ASP A 331 -27.80 -18.55 5.36
CA ASP A 331 -27.70 -17.93 6.67
C ASP A 331 -26.97 -16.58 6.52
N PRO A 332 -27.70 -15.45 6.53
CA PRO A 332 -27.13 -14.11 6.41
C PRO A 332 -26.13 -13.73 7.51
N ASP A 333 -26.21 -14.37 8.68
CA ASP A 333 -25.37 -14.08 9.84
C ASP A 333 -24.16 -15.01 9.97
N SER A 334 -24.01 -15.95 9.03
CA SER A 334 -22.92 -16.92 9.04
C SER A 334 -21.54 -16.23 9.11
N PRO A 335 -20.67 -16.62 10.06
CA PRO A 335 -19.32 -16.06 10.14
C PRO A 335 -18.47 -16.38 8.91
N TYR A 336 -18.78 -17.47 8.19
CA TYR A 336 -18.12 -17.85 6.95
C TYR A 336 -18.40 -16.89 5.77
N LEU A 337 -19.33 -15.96 5.90
CA LEU A 337 -19.49 -14.88 4.93
C LEU A 337 -18.39 -13.82 5.09
N LYS A 338 -17.79 -13.64 6.27
CA LYS A 338 -16.72 -12.66 6.51
C LYS A 338 -15.40 -13.18 5.96
N ILE A 339 -14.74 -12.39 5.10
CA ILE A 339 -13.53 -12.81 4.39
C ILE A 339 -12.43 -11.73 4.29
N SER A 340 -12.71 -10.49 4.70
CA SER A 340 -11.74 -9.38 4.67
C SER A 340 -10.99 -9.22 6.00
N ASP A 341 -10.42 -10.33 6.48
CA ASP A 341 -9.71 -10.44 7.75
C ASP A 341 -8.24 -10.87 7.58
N ALA A 342 -7.71 -10.81 6.35
CA ALA A 342 -6.38 -11.30 5.96
C ALA A 342 -6.12 -12.81 6.17
N ASP A 343 -7.10 -13.56 6.69
CA ASP A 343 -6.96 -14.99 6.94
C ASP A 343 -7.21 -15.81 5.67
N PRO A 344 -6.56 -16.99 5.53
CA PRO A 344 -6.81 -17.90 4.42
C PRO A 344 -8.27 -18.36 4.35
N LYS A 345 -8.93 -18.13 3.21
CA LYS A 345 -10.25 -18.67 2.88
C LYS A 345 -10.18 -19.48 1.58
N SER A 346 -10.70 -20.71 1.58
CA SER A 346 -10.85 -21.54 0.38
C SER A 346 -12.23 -21.35 -0.21
N LEU A 347 -12.33 -20.59 -1.30
CA LEU A 347 -13.59 -20.26 -1.97
C LEU A 347 -13.82 -21.15 -3.19
N GLU A 348 -15.06 -21.60 -3.34
CA GLU A 348 -15.50 -22.36 -4.51
C GLU A 348 -16.82 -21.80 -5.05
N ILE A 349 -16.92 -21.68 -6.36
CA ILE A 349 -18.18 -21.45 -7.07
C ILE A 349 -18.39 -22.59 -8.08
N ILE A 350 -19.52 -23.27 -7.96
CA ILE A 350 -19.88 -24.44 -8.76
C ILE A 350 -21.19 -24.14 -9.49
N ILE A 351 -21.19 -24.24 -10.80
CA ILE A 351 -22.32 -24.03 -11.68
C ILE A 351 -22.65 -25.35 -12.36
N LEU A 352 -23.84 -25.88 -12.12
CA LEU A 352 -24.34 -27.12 -12.70
C LEU A 352 -25.40 -26.80 -13.74
N TYR A 353 -25.18 -27.28 -14.96
CA TYR A 353 -26.07 -27.09 -16.10
C TYR A 353 -26.88 -28.36 -16.36
N ASP A 354 -28.20 -28.24 -16.25
CA ASP A 354 -29.17 -29.25 -16.67
C ASP A 354 -30.34 -28.55 -17.38
N THR A 355 -31.59 -28.98 -17.17
CA THR A 355 -32.79 -28.22 -17.59
C THR A 355 -32.95 -26.89 -16.84
N THR A 356 -32.32 -26.78 -15.68
CA THR A 356 -32.16 -25.56 -14.86
C THR A 356 -30.67 -25.35 -14.60
N THR A 357 -30.29 -24.17 -14.09
CA THR A 357 -28.92 -23.94 -13.64
C THR A 357 -28.86 -23.87 -12.12
N ARG A 358 -27.99 -24.66 -11.50
CA ARG A 358 -27.78 -24.61 -10.04
C ARG A 358 -26.42 -24.01 -9.72
N VAL A 359 -26.40 -22.97 -8.89
CA VAL A 359 -25.19 -22.29 -8.43
C VAL A 359 -24.97 -22.57 -6.95
N VAL A 360 -23.77 -23.05 -6.61
CA VAL A 360 -23.35 -23.35 -5.24
C VAL A 360 -22.09 -22.56 -4.93
N VAL A 361 -22.08 -21.83 -3.81
CA VAL A 361 -20.89 -21.12 -3.32
C VAL A 361 -20.49 -21.67 -1.97
N ARG A 362 -19.19 -21.94 -1.81
CA ARG A 362 -18.61 -22.48 -0.59
C ARG A 362 -17.44 -21.64 -0.09
N ASN A 363 -17.28 -21.60 1.22
CA ASN A 363 -16.07 -21.12 1.90
C ASN A 363 -15.61 -22.19 2.88
N ASN A 364 -14.36 -22.64 2.79
CA ASN A 364 -13.79 -23.69 3.65
C ASN A 364 -14.68 -24.94 3.72
N ARG A 365 -15.18 -25.38 2.56
CA ARG A 365 -16.13 -26.50 2.37
C ARG A 365 -17.54 -26.28 2.94
N GLN A 366 -17.79 -25.20 3.67
CA GLN A 366 -19.14 -24.83 4.12
C GLN A 366 -19.95 -24.24 2.96
N THR A 367 -21.14 -24.78 2.71
CA THR A 367 -22.02 -24.27 1.65
C THR A 367 -22.81 -23.06 2.13
N LEU A 368 -22.49 -21.89 1.56
CA LEU A 368 -23.09 -20.60 1.91
C LEU A 368 -24.30 -20.26 1.04
N LEU A 369 -24.20 -20.53 -0.27
CA LEU A 369 -25.28 -20.33 -1.24
C LEU A 369 -25.56 -21.63 -2.00
N ASN A 370 -26.83 -21.85 -2.32
CA ASN A 370 -27.29 -22.97 -3.13
C ASN A 370 -28.60 -22.58 -3.81
N HIS A 371 -28.51 -21.98 -4.99
CA HIS A 371 -29.65 -21.41 -5.72
C HIS A 371 -29.91 -22.17 -7.02
N ILE A 372 -31.18 -22.30 -7.40
CA ILE A 372 -31.60 -22.93 -8.66
C ILE A 372 -32.31 -21.88 -9.50
N PHE A 373 -31.72 -21.55 -10.65
CA PHE A 373 -32.28 -20.67 -11.65
C PHE A 373 -33.26 -21.44 -12.53
N THR A 374 -34.52 -21.01 -12.54
CA THR A 374 -35.56 -21.56 -13.42
C THR A 374 -35.35 -21.17 -14.88
N THR A 375 -34.83 -19.96 -15.13
CA THR A 375 -34.27 -19.56 -16.43
C THR A 375 -32.77 -19.89 -16.43
N PRO A 376 -32.29 -20.83 -17.26
CA PRO A 376 -30.89 -21.24 -17.24
C PRO A 376 -29.93 -20.07 -17.47
N LEU A 377 -28.84 -20.04 -16.70
CA LEU A 377 -27.74 -19.12 -16.97
C LEU A 377 -27.07 -19.52 -18.30
N PRO A 378 -26.53 -18.54 -19.07
CA PRO A 378 -25.68 -18.88 -20.20
C PRO A 378 -24.45 -19.65 -19.72
N ARG A 379 -23.84 -20.41 -20.62
CA ARG A 379 -22.50 -20.90 -20.38
C ARG A 379 -21.53 -19.73 -20.44
N PHE A 380 -20.69 -19.63 -19.43
CA PHE A 380 -19.61 -18.66 -19.37
C PHE A 380 -18.38 -19.28 -20.02
N GLU A 381 -18.09 -18.86 -21.24
CA GLU A 381 -17.05 -19.42 -22.10
C GLU A 381 -15.95 -18.37 -22.35
N ALA A 382 -14.85 -18.80 -22.96
CA ALA A 382 -13.67 -17.97 -23.29
C ALA A 382 -12.84 -17.49 -22.09
N SER A 383 -13.33 -16.55 -21.26
CA SER A 383 -12.55 -15.99 -20.16
C SER A 383 -13.38 -15.58 -18.95
N TYR A 384 -12.71 -15.46 -17.80
CA TYR A 384 -13.26 -14.89 -16.57
C TYR A 384 -12.23 -13.98 -15.92
N TYR A 385 -12.68 -13.06 -15.07
CA TYR A 385 -11.79 -12.12 -14.40
C TYR A 385 -11.70 -12.42 -12.91
N LEU A 386 -10.50 -12.21 -12.35
CA LEU A 386 -10.20 -12.33 -10.94
C LEU A 386 -9.77 -11.00 -10.35
N ALA A 387 -10.16 -10.77 -9.10
CA ALA A 387 -9.75 -9.65 -8.26
C ALA A 387 -10.00 -8.24 -8.85
N GLY A 388 -10.95 -8.12 -9.77
CA GLY A 388 -11.29 -6.91 -10.49
C GLY A 388 -11.78 -7.23 -11.90
N VAL A 389 -12.19 -6.20 -12.63
CA VAL A 389 -12.63 -6.29 -14.03
C VAL A 389 -12.09 -5.06 -14.79
N PRO A 390 -11.58 -5.20 -16.03
CA PRO A 390 -11.23 -4.05 -16.85
C PRO A 390 -12.41 -3.08 -17.00
N GLU A 391 -12.12 -1.77 -17.01
CA GLU A 391 -13.16 -0.73 -16.96
C GLU A 391 -14.10 -0.77 -18.18
N ASP A 392 -13.60 -1.16 -19.36
CA ASP A 392 -14.38 -1.34 -20.59
C ASP A 392 -15.23 -2.62 -20.60
N LYS A 393 -14.97 -3.55 -19.67
CA LYS A 393 -15.70 -4.82 -19.50
C LYS A 393 -16.62 -4.81 -18.28
N MET A 394 -16.57 -3.77 -17.45
CA MET A 394 -17.35 -3.66 -16.23
C MET A 394 -18.84 -3.41 -16.55
N PRO A 395 -19.77 -4.28 -16.12
CA PRO A 395 -21.20 -4.07 -16.36
C PRO A 395 -21.71 -2.75 -15.75
N GLU A 396 -22.48 -1.97 -16.52
CA GLU A 396 -22.95 -0.64 -16.12
C GLU A 396 -23.75 -0.65 -14.81
N ASN A 397 -24.61 -1.66 -14.63
CA ASN A 397 -25.42 -1.82 -13.43
C ASN A 397 -24.58 -2.10 -12.16
N LEU A 398 -23.37 -2.67 -12.30
CA LEU A 398 -22.44 -2.92 -11.19
C LEU A 398 -21.55 -1.74 -10.85
N LYS A 399 -21.35 -0.77 -11.76
CA LYS A 399 -20.49 0.40 -11.50
C LYS A 399 -20.95 1.23 -10.30
N THR A 400 -22.24 1.18 -9.98
CA THR A 400 -22.81 1.82 -8.78
C THR A 400 -22.35 1.18 -7.48
N LEU A 401 -22.10 -0.14 -7.48
CA LEU A 401 -21.62 -0.89 -6.31
C LEU A 401 -20.10 -0.96 -6.23
N PHE A 402 -19.46 -1.05 -7.40
CA PHE A 402 -18.03 -1.22 -7.57
C PHE A 402 -17.54 -0.20 -8.61
N PRO A 403 -17.15 1.01 -8.18
CA PRO A 403 -16.69 2.01 -9.13
C PRO A 403 -15.39 1.57 -9.82
N ARG A 404 -15.19 2.03 -11.06
CA ARG A 404 -14.03 1.72 -11.91
C ARG A 404 -13.89 0.20 -12.15
N GLN A 405 -12.84 -0.42 -11.64
CA GLN A 405 -12.50 -1.83 -11.88
C GLN A 405 -12.98 -2.78 -10.78
N GLY A 406 -13.50 -2.26 -9.66
CA GLY A 406 -13.86 -3.10 -8.51
C GLY A 406 -12.70 -3.95 -7.98
N SER A 407 -11.47 -3.48 -8.14
CA SER A 407 -10.24 -4.24 -7.84
C SER A 407 -10.06 -4.53 -6.35
N LEU A 408 -9.44 -5.67 -6.05
CA LEU A 408 -9.20 -6.15 -4.69
C LEU A 408 -7.71 -6.15 -4.33
N LYS A 409 -7.39 -5.68 -3.13
CA LYS A 409 -6.07 -5.84 -2.50
C LYS A 409 -6.07 -7.11 -1.66
N GLY A 410 -5.21 -8.05 -2.00
CA GLY A 410 -5.14 -9.35 -1.34
C GLY A 410 -4.30 -10.37 -2.11
N CYS A 411 -4.25 -11.59 -1.59
CA CYS A 411 -3.45 -12.66 -2.16
C CYS A 411 -4.31 -13.82 -2.62
N PHE A 412 -3.97 -14.39 -3.77
CA PHE A 412 -4.70 -15.48 -4.40
C PHE A 412 -3.73 -16.62 -4.71
N ARG A 413 -4.09 -17.85 -4.36
CA ARG A 413 -3.32 -19.05 -4.72
C ARG A 413 -4.23 -20.24 -5.01
N ASN A 414 -3.62 -21.32 -5.50
CA ASN A 414 -4.31 -22.59 -5.78
C ASN A 414 -5.55 -22.39 -6.69
N ILE A 415 -5.42 -21.53 -7.69
CA ILE A 415 -6.52 -21.18 -8.59
C ILE A 415 -6.76 -22.35 -9.54
N LYS A 416 -8.02 -22.77 -9.65
CA LYS A 416 -8.44 -23.81 -10.57
C LYS A 416 -9.72 -23.42 -11.28
N ALA A 417 -9.81 -23.82 -12.54
CA ALA A 417 -11.02 -23.76 -13.33
C ALA A 417 -11.23 -25.15 -13.96
N MET A 418 -12.41 -25.75 -13.75
CA MET A 418 -12.77 -27.09 -14.25
C MET A 418 -11.73 -28.15 -13.89
N ASN A 419 -11.26 -28.15 -12.63
CA ASN A 419 -10.18 -29.00 -12.09
C ASN A 419 -8.79 -28.79 -12.72
N SER A 420 -8.62 -27.86 -13.66
CA SER A 420 -7.32 -27.49 -14.21
C SER A 420 -6.69 -26.36 -13.39
N HIS A 421 -5.43 -26.51 -13.02
CA HIS A 421 -4.67 -25.45 -12.36
C HIS A 421 -4.40 -24.28 -13.33
N ILE A 422 -4.55 -23.06 -12.83
CA ILE A 422 -4.31 -21.82 -13.57
C ILE A 422 -3.03 -21.18 -13.04
N ASP A 423 -2.04 -21.07 -13.92
CA ASP A 423 -0.82 -20.31 -13.63
C ASP A 423 -1.00 -18.85 -14.06
N LEU A 424 -1.23 -17.97 -13.08
CA LEU A 424 -1.40 -16.53 -13.32
C LEU A 424 -0.16 -15.86 -13.92
N LYS A 425 1.04 -16.46 -13.86
CA LYS A 425 2.25 -15.95 -14.52
C LYS A 425 2.16 -15.94 -16.03
N ARG A 426 1.22 -16.70 -16.59
CA ARG A 426 1.01 -16.87 -18.03
C ARG A 426 -0.30 -16.22 -18.51
N MET A 427 -0.99 -15.49 -17.64
CA MET A 427 -2.28 -14.86 -17.91
C MET A 427 -2.11 -13.35 -18.08
N THR A 428 -3.01 -12.74 -18.84
CA THR A 428 -3.09 -11.27 -18.95
C THR A 428 -3.51 -10.71 -17.61
N SER A 429 -2.69 -9.83 -17.03
CA SER A 429 -2.98 -9.26 -15.71
C SER A 429 -2.40 -7.85 -15.56
N SER A 430 -2.99 -7.09 -14.63
CA SER A 430 -2.55 -5.75 -14.23
C SER A 430 -2.60 -5.65 -12.72
N GLY A 431 -1.65 -4.94 -12.10
CA GLY A 431 -1.59 -4.79 -10.64
C GLY A 431 -1.29 -6.09 -9.88
N VAL A 432 -0.62 -7.05 -10.53
CA VAL A 432 -0.28 -8.36 -9.96
C VAL A 432 1.21 -8.52 -9.77
N SER A 433 1.61 -9.04 -8.62
CA SER A 433 2.98 -9.41 -8.28
C SER A 433 2.99 -10.87 -7.81
N TYR A 434 4.10 -11.59 -7.93
CA TYR A 434 4.16 -13.01 -7.55
C TYR A 434 4.92 -13.20 -6.25
N GLY A 435 4.27 -13.85 -5.30
CA GLY A 435 4.63 -13.94 -3.90
C GLY A 435 3.75 -13.04 -3.04
N CYS A 436 3.27 -13.60 -1.92
CA CYS A 436 2.49 -12.89 -0.92
C CYS A 436 3.06 -13.15 0.47
N ALA A 437 3.90 -12.24 0.92
CA ALA A 437 4.34 -12.19 2.30
C ALA A 437 3.27 -11.46 3.16
N ASN A 438 3.19 -11.79 4.45
CA ASN A 438 2.11 -11.29 5.32
C ASN A 438 2.17 -9.77 5.54
N ASP A 439 3.35 -9.17 5.43
CA ASP A 439 3.55 -7.72 5.53
C ASP A 439 2.83 -6.94 4.43
N LEU A 440 2.64 -7.51 3.23
CA LEU A 440 1.86 -6.91 2.15
C LEU A 440 0.36 -6.75 2.51
N LEU A 441 -0.10 -7.49 3.51
CA LEU A 441 -1.48 -7.47 4.01
C LEU A 441 -1.62 -6.62 5.28
N VAL A 442 -0.59 -5.88 5.70
CA VAL A 442 -0.71 -4.94 6.81
C VAL A 442 -1.53 -3.72 6.35
N ALA A 443 -2.51 -3.32 7.15
CA ALA A 443 -3.25 -2.08 6.97
C ALA A 443 -2.73 -1.03 7.95
N ARG A 444 -2.18 0.07 7.41
CA ARG A 444 -1.72 1.22 8.20
C ARG A 444 -2.65 2.43 8.10
N GLU A 445 -3.69 2.36 7.29
CA GLU A 445 -4.67 3.45 7.08
C GLU A 445 -6.10 2.91 7.13
N ALA A 446 -7.01 3.70 7.69
CA ALA A 446 -8.45 3.46 7.66
C ALA A 446 -9.23 4.75 7.38
N HIS A 447 -10.27 4.64 6.56
CA HIS A 447 -11.22 5.72 6.29
C HIS A 447 -12.48 5.56 7.13
N PHE A 448 -12.89 6.64 7.80
CA PHE A 448 -14.05 6.72 8.68
C PHE A 448 -15.14 7.54 8.01
N SER A 449 -16.39 7.08 8.09
CA SER A 449 -17.54 7.74 7.44
C SER A 449 -18.31 8.69 8.36
N GLY A 450 -17.85 8.89 9.60
CA GLY A 450 -18.60 9.59 10.65
C GLY A 450 -19.64 8.73 11.36
N GLN A 451 -19.83 7.46 10.97
CA GLN A 451 -20.74 6.50 11.61
C GLN A 451 -20.04 5.18 11.95
N SER A 452 -18.72 5.25 12.16
CA SER A 452 -17.85 4.09 12.36
C SER A 452 -16.76 4.41 13.37
N TYR A 453 -16.24 3.38 14.02
CA TYR A 453 -15.05 3.46 14.86
C TYR A 453 -14.23 2.17 14.69
N LEU A 454 -12.94 2.23 15.05
CA LEU A 454 -12.08 1.06 15.17
C LEU A 454 -11.78 0.83 16.65
N ASP A 455 -12.02 -0.40 17.12
CA ASP A 455 -11.68 -0.84 18.47
C ASP A 455 -10.36 -1.62 18.42
N LEU A 456 -9.36 -1.09 19.11
CA LEU A 456 -8.04 -1.67 19.25
C LEU A 456 -7.84 -2.08 20.71
N SER A 457 -7.33 -3.30 20.91
CA SER A 457 -6.95 -3.83 22.22
C SER A 457 -5.46 -4.14 22.27
N PRO A 458 -4.58 -3.11 22.23
CA PRO A 458 -3.14 -3.29 22.30
C PRO A 458 -2.70 -3.71 23.71
N ASP A 459 -1.82 -4.70 23.79
CA ASP A 459 -1.21 -5.13 25.05
C ASP A 459 -0.14 -4.13 25.53
N SER A 460 -0.02 -4.02 26.86
CA SER A 460 1.10 -3.36 27.56
C SER A 460 1.31 -1.87 27.25
N ILE A 461 0.24 -1.09 27.12
CA ILE A 461 0.37 0.38 27.02
C ILE A 461 0.80 0.97 28.38
N PRO A 462 1.87 1.81 28.44
CA PRO A 462 2.23 2.57 29.63
C PRO A 462 1.11 3.51 30.10
N GLY A 463 0.96 3.71 31.42
CA GLY A 463 0.04 4.72 31.95
C GLY A 463 0.36 6.13 31.42
N LEU A 464 -0.66 6.99 31.34
CA LEU A 464 -0.57 8.33 30.74
C LEU A 464 0.45 9.23 31.45
N ARG A 465 0.76 8.94 32.71
CA ARG A 465 1.77 9.66 33.51
C ARG A 465 3.18 9.06 33.43
N ASN A 466 3.34 7.89 32.82
CA ASN A 466 4.58 7.13 32.73
C ASN A 466 5.17 7.13 31.31
N ASN A 467 5.62 8.30 30.84
CA ASN A 467 6.23 8.50 29.53
C ASN A 467 5.39 7.95 28.36
N PHE A 468 4.08 8.22 28.39
CA PHE A 468 3.17 7.85 27.32
C PHE A 468 3.53 8.63 26.05
N TYR A 469 3.77 7.90 24.96
CA TYR A 469 4.08 8.44 23.65
C TYR A 469 3.18 7.77 22.62
N ALA A 470 2.37 8.58 21.95
CA ALA A 470 1.55 8.13 20.84
C ALA A 470 1.60 9.14 19.69
N GLY A 471 1.29 8.67 18.49
CA GLY A 471 1.13 9.52 17.32
C GLY A 471 0.31 8.84 16.24
N PHE A 472 -0.28 9.62 15.34
CA PHE A 472 -1.00 9.10 14.18
C PHE A 472 -1.13 10.19 13.11
N GLY A 473 -1.23 9.75 11.87
CA GLY A 473 -1.56 10.57 10.71
C GLY A 473 -3.07 10.77 10.61
N PHE A 474 -3.50 11.95 10.14
CA PHE A 474 -4.89 12.24 9.86
C PHE A 474 -5.05 13.13 8.62
N ARG A 475 -6.19 12.96 7.93
CA ARG A 475 -6.64 13.82 6.84
C ARG A 475 -8.15 13.98 6.91
N SER A 476 -8.64 15.21 7.02
CA SER A 476 -10.07 15.51 7.12
C SER A 476 -10.35 16.97 6.74
N ASP A 477 -11.53 17.25 6.19
CA ASP A 477 -12.06 18.59 6.00
C ASP A 477 -13.02 19.01 7.14
N GLN A 478 -13.31 18.08 8.08
CA GLN A 478 -14.25 18.33 9.16
C GLN A 478 -13.71 19.33 10.17
N LYS A 479 -14.60 20.22 10.63
CA LYS A 479 -14.27 21.16 11.71
C LYS A 479 -14.24 20.50 13.09
N ASN A 480 -15.03 19.44 13.30
CA ASN A 480 -15.13 18.77 14.59
C ASN A 480 -15.24 17.26 14.39
N GLY A 481 -14.48 16.48 15.15
CA GLY A 481 -14.48 15.02 15.07
C GLY A 481 -13.47 14.40 16.01
N LEU A 482 -13.84 13.31 16.68
CA LEU A 482 -12.94 12.53 17.53
C LEU A 482 -12.04 11.66 16.68
N MET A 483 -10.72 11.81 16.84
CA MET A 483 -9.73 11.05 16.09
C MET A 483 -9.18 9.90 16.89
N PHE A 484 -8.81 10.13 18.16
CA PHE A 484 -8.21 9.13 19.03
C PHE A 484 -8.79 9.21 20.43
N TYR A 485 -9.06 8.05 21.03
CA TYR A 485 -9.47 7.91 22.41
C TYR A 485 -8.74 6.73 23.04
N HIS A 486 -8.13 6.93 24.20
CA HIS A 486 -7.56 5.85 25.00
C HIS A 486 -7.97 5.99 26.47
N GLN A 487 -8.59 4.93 26.99
CA GLN A 487 -8.88 4.80 28.42
C GLN A 487 -7.73 4.05 29.12
N ALA A 488 -6.85 4.78 29.77
CA ALA A 488 -5.82 4.20 30.63
C ALA A 488 -6.37 3.98 32.05
N GLN A 489 -5.59 3.29 32.89
CA GLN A 489 -5.91 3.13 34.31
C GLN A 489 -5.82 4.44 35.10
N ASP A 490 -4.94 5.36 34.69
CA ASP A 490 -4.63 6.61 35.38
C ASP A 490 -5.26 7.86 34.72
N GLY A 491 -6.12 7.67 33.71
CA GLY A 491 -6.88 8.76 33.08
C GLY A 491 -7.35 8.44 31.66
N VAL A 492 -7.81 9.47 30.96
CA VAL A 492 -8.24 9.41 29.56
C VAL A 492 -7.32 10.27 28.71
N CYS A 493 -6.92 9.77 27.54
CA CYS A 493 -6.28 10.53 26.49
C CYS A 493 -7.24 10.66 25.30
N GLN A 494 -7.45 11.88 24.81
CA GLN A 494 -8.31 12.17 23.67
C GLN A 494 -7.60 13.11 22.70
N VAL A 495 -7.74 12.85 21.40
CA VAL A 495 -7.33 13.77 20.35
C VAL A 495 -8.52 13.99 19.40
N PHE A 496 -8.90 15.24 19.19
CA PHE A 496 -10.06 15.59 18.39
C PHE A 496 -9.89 16.95 17.69
N LEU A 497 -10.70 17.18 16.66
CA LEU A 497 -10.82 18.49 16.01
C LEU A 497 -11.88 19.33 16.74
N ASP A 498 -11.56 20.60 17.02
CA ASP A 498 -12.50 21.62 17.50
C ASP A 498 -12.35 22.90 16.67
N LYS A 499 -13.37 23.22 15.88
CA LYS A 499 -13.36 24.31 14.89
C LYS A 499 -12.13 24.27 13.96
N GLY A 500 -11.68 23.06 13.61
CA GLY A 500 -10.53 22.81 12.73
C GLY A 500 -9.17 22.77 13.44
N HIS A 501 -9.11 23.12 14.72
CA HIS A 501 -7.88 23.02 15.51
C HIS A 501 -7.73 21.61 16.08
N VAL A 502 -6.51 21.09 16.18
CA VAL A 502 -6.23 19.84 16.88
C VAL A 502 -6.20 20.13 18.38
N VAL A 503 -6.97 19.37 19.14
CA VAL A 503 -7.02 19.43 20.60
C VAL A 503 -6.60 18.08 21.16
N VAL A 504 -5.57 18.09 22.00
CA VAL A 504 -5.09 16.91 22.74
C VAL A 504 -5.39 17.12 24.20
N ARG A 505 -6.15 16.20 24.81
CA ARG A 505 -6.47 16.20 26.23
C ARG A 505 -5.95 14.94 26.89
N VAL A 506 -5.15 15.09 27.94
CA VAL A 506 -4.62 13.98 28.73
C VAL A 506 -4.88 14.24 30.21
N GLY A 507 -5.85 13.52 30.77
CA GLY A 507 -6.35 13.80 32.13
C GLY A 507 -6.90 15.23 32.24
N ASN A 508 -6.26 16.06 33.06
CA ASN A 508 -6.64 17.47 33.27
C ASN A 508 -5.86 18.46 32.40
N ASN A 509 -4.87 17.99 31.62
CA ASN A 509 -4.06 18.82 30.75
C ASN A 509 -4.67 18.85 29.35
N GLU A 510 -4.65 20.00 28.71
CA GLU A 510 -5.14 20.20 27.34
C GLU A 510 -4.16 21.09 26.58
N VAL A 511 -3.92 20.75 25.31
CA VAL A 511 -3.19 21.58 24.35
C VAL A 511 -4.05 21.69 23.11
N LYS A 512 -4.23 22.93 22.62
CA LYS A 512 -4.96 23.26 21.41
C LYS A 512 -4.06 24.00 20.45
N THR A 513 -4.05 23.57 19.18
CA THR A 513 -3.22 24.20 18.15
C THR A 513 -3.65 25.64 17.87
N GLN A 514 -2.70 26.50 17.51
CA GLN A 514 -3.01 27.89 17.12
C GLN A 514 -3.61 28.00 15.72
N LYS A 515 -3.18 27.14 14.79
CA LYS A 515 -3.72 27.05 13.43
C LYS A 515 -4.67 25.86 13.27
N THR A 516 -5.43 25.87 12.20
CA THR A 516 -6.32 24.78 11.79
C THR A 516 -5.60 23.78 10.89
N TYR A 517 -6.04 22.53 10.91
CA TYR A 517 -5.47 21.40 10.16
C TYR A 517 -6.54 20.57 9.44
N ASN A 518 -7.72 21.15 9.21
CA ASN A 518 -8.83 20.51 8.52
C ASN A 518 -8.89 20.91 7.03
N ASP A 519 -7.75 20.85 6.36
CA ASP A 519 -7.56 21.33 4.98
C ASP A 519 -7.53 20.20 3.93
N ASP A 520 -7.90 18.98 4.34
CA ASP A 520 -7.82 17.76 3.53
C ASP A 520 -6.39 17.43 3.03
N ASN A 521 -5.35 17.90 3.73
CA ASN A 521 -3.97 17.42 3.56
C ASN A 521 -3.61 16.39 4.64
N ASP A 522 -2.58 15.58 4.37
CA ASP A 522 -2.04 14.63 5.33
C ASP A 522 -1.21 15.37 6.39
N HIS A 523 -1.62 15.22 7.66
CA HIS A 523 -0.92 15.75 8.83
C HIS A 523 -0.56 14.62 9.79
N TYR A 524 0.45 14.82 10.63
CA TYR A 524 0.80 13.87 11.68
C TYR A 524 0.82 14.54 13.06
N VAL A 525 0.02 14.02 13.99
CA VAL A 525 0.02 14.48 15.38
C VAL A 525 0.83 13.52 16.25
N THR A 526 1.71 14.08 17.06
CA THR A 526 2.54 13.37 18.03
C THR A 526 2.31 13.97 19.41
N LEU A 527 2.09 13.12 20.41
CA LEU A 527 1.91 13.55 21.80
C LEU A 527 2.83 12.78 22.75
N TYR A 528 3.44 13.52 23.66
CA TYR A 528 4.25 12.99 24.76
C TYR A 528 3.66 13.45 26.08
N SER A 529 3.35 12.51 26.97
CA SER A 529 2.79 12.79 28.29
C SER A 529 3.61 12.11 29.39
N ASN A 530 3.92 12.88 30.43
CA ASN A 530 4.51 12.38 31.67
C ASN A 530 3.87 13.08 32.89
N ASN A 531 4.33 12.77 34.10
CA ASN A 531 3.78 13.30 35.36
C ASN A 531 3.48 14.81 35.37
N ASN A 532 4.28 15.64 34.68
CA ASN A 532 4.21 17.10 34.79
C ASN A 532 4.06 17.85 33.45
N ARG A 533 4.11 17.16 32.30
CA ARG A 533 4.15 17.83 30.99
C ARG A 533 3.42 17.03 29.92
N LEU A 534 2.59 17.74 29.17
CA LEU A 534 2.04 17.32 27.89
C LEU A 534 2.73 18.14 26.80
N ARG A 535 3.39 17.47 25.85
CA ARG A 535 3.96 18.10 24.65
C ARG A 535 3.22 17.55 23.45
N VAL A 536 2.82 18.44 22.55
CA VAL A 536 2.11 18.07 21.32
C VAL A 536 2.84 18.68 20.15
N TYR A 537 3.08 17.86 19.15
CA TYR A 537 3.66 18.26 17.88
C TYR A 537 2.63 17.95 16.80
N VAL A 538 2.50 18.85 15.83
CA VAL A 538 1.79 18.57 14.59
C VAL A 538 2.72 18.90 13.45
N ASP A 539 2.99 17.92 12.59
CA ASP A 539 3.99 17.98 11.52
C ASP A 539 5.39 18.35 12.04
N ASP A 540 5.82 17.70 13.14
CA ASP A 540 7.06 17.97 13.88
C ASP A 540 7.24 19.40 14.42
N VAL A 541 6.20 20.23 14.36
CA VAL A 541 6.20 21.57 14.99
C VAL A 541 5.60 21.49 16.38
N LEU A 542 6.39 21.87 17.39
CA LEU A 542 5.92 21.93 18.78
C LEU A 542 4.84 23.00 18.93
N GLU A 543 3.66 22.59 19.40
CA GLU A 543 2.59 23.51 19.75
C GLU A 543 2.92 24.20 21.08
N LYS A 544 2.88 25.53 21.06
CA LYS A 544 3.05 26.34 22.26
C LYS A 544 1.92 25.98 23.21
N ASN A 545 2.25 25.75 24.50
CA ASN A 545 1.29 25.47 25.57
C ASN A 545 0.03 26.31 25.38
N GLY A 546 -1.01 25.69 24.82
CA GLY A 546 -2.33 26.26 24.80
C GLY A 546 -2.70 26.56 26.24
N ASP A 547 -3.38 27.69 26.44
CA ASP A 547 -3.88 28.15 27.73
C ASP A 547 -4.22 26.94 28.61
N THR A 548 -3.56 26.77 29.76
CA THR A 548 -3.86 25.70 30.72
C THR A 548 -5.21 26.01 31.37
N GLY A 549 -6.26 26.11 30.56
CA GLY A 549 -7.62 26.08 31.00
C GLY A 549 -7.79 24.75 31.69
N ARG A 550 -8.13 24.79 32.97
CA ARG A 550 -8.68 23.62 33.65
C ARG A 550 -9.90 23.19 32.83
N GLY A 551 -9.74 22.21 31.96
CA GLY A 551 -10.83 21.65 31.18
C GLY A 551 -11.94 21.29 32.15
N GLY A 552 -13.11 21.91 31.99
CA GLY A 552 -14.26 21.65 32.85
C GLY A 552 -14.53 20.15 32.87
N GLY A 553 -14.49 19.56 34.06
CA GLY A 553 -14.70 18.13 34.27
C GLY A 553 -16.07 17.72 33.78
N SER A 554 -16.16 17.29 32.53
CA SER A 554 -17.30 16.53 32.04
C SER A 554 -17.04 15.09 32.46
N SER A 555 -17.53 14.73 33.65
CA SER A 555 -17.72 13.33 34.07
C SER A 555 -18.64 12.64 33.06
N ARG A 556 -18.05 12.08 32.00
CA ARG A 556 -18.73 11.17 31.09
C ARG A 556 -18.25 9.76 31.41
N ALA A 557 -19.16 8.80 31.25
CA ALA A 557 -18.93 7.40 31.61
C ALA A 557 -17.61 6.93 31.00
N ALA A 558 -16.65 6.57 31.85
CA ALA A 558 -15.41 5.98 31.43
C ALA A 558 -15.74 4.67 30.69
N LEU A 559 -15.20 4.51 29.48
CA LEU A 559 -15.26 3.22 28.77
C LEU A 559 -14.39 2.20 29.52
N SER A 560 -14.49 0.92 29.17
CA SER A 560 -13.69 -0.12 29.82
C SER A 560 -12.19 0.21 29.76
N PRO A 561 -11.45 0.13 30.89
CA PRO A 561 -10.01 0.38 30.91
C PRO A 561 -9.26 -0.51 29.91
N GLY A 562 -8.30 0.07 29.19
CA GLY A 562 -7.48 -0.61 28.19
C GLY A 562 -7.91 -0.42 26.73
N GLY A 563 -9.12 0.09 26.48
CA GLY A 563 -9.59 0.33 25.11
C GLY A 563 -8.85 1.48 24.42
N VAL A 564 -8.51 1.29 23.15
CA VAL A 564 -8.07 2.33 22.22
C VAL A 564 -9.07 2.40 21.08
N TYR A 565 -9.68 3.55 20.86
CA TYR A 565 -10.64 3.77 19.79
C TYR A 565 -10.15 4.83 18.82
N LEU A 566 -10.35 4.57 17.52
CA LEU A 566 -10.06 5.50 16.44
C LEU A 566 -11.33 5.94 15.73
N GLY A 567 -11.39 7.22 15.37
CA GLY A 567 -12.45 7.84 14.55
C GLY A 567 -13.83 7.94 15.22
N GLY A 568 -14.00 7.44 16.44
CA GLY A 568 -15.26 7.46 17.19
C GLY A 568 -15.19 6.58 18.43
N THR A 569 -16.31 6.43 19.14
CA THR A 569 -16.45 5.53 20.29
C THR A 569 -17.75 4.73 20.22
N PRO A 570 -17.86 3.55 20.87
CA PRO A 570 -19.06 2.71 20.83
C PRO A 570 -20.33 3.39 21.35
N ASP A 571 -20.19 4.32 22.30
CA ASP A 571 -21.29 5.06 22.91
C ASP A 571 -21.75 6.27 22.10
N ASN A 572 -21.06 6.62 21.00
CA ASN A 572 -21.27 7.79 20.16
C ASN A 572 -21.43 9.09 20.97
N SER A 573 -20.75 9.20 22.12
CA SER A 573 -20.89 10.36 23.01
C SER A 573 -20.18 11.62 22.49
N LEU A 574 -19.37 11.47 21.44
CA LEU A 574 -18.63 12.52 20.74
C LEU A 574 -18.95 12.47 19.24
N ASN A 575 -18.75 13.58 18.55
CA ASN A 575 -18.85 13.61 17.09
C ASN A 575 -17.76 12.71 16.50
N ASN A 576 -18.16 11.69 15.74
CA ASN A 576 -17.22 10.79 15.07
C ASN A 576 -16.57 11.48 13.87
N LEU A 577 -15.38 11.00 13.49
CA LEU A 577 -14.60 11.50 12.37
C LEU A 577 -15.15 11.01 11.03
N THR A 578 -15.19 11.92 10.06
CA THR A 578 -15.16 11.63 8.63
C THR A 578 -13.80 12.04 8.08
N GLY A 579 -13.04 11.07 7.57
CA GLY A 579 -11.67 11.28 7.13
C GLY A 579 -10.81 10.03 7.25
N CYS A 580 -9.51 10.17 7.01
CA CYS A 580 -8.54 9.09 7.15
C CYS A 580 -7.75 9.22 8.45
N LEU A 581 -7.44 8.09 9.08
CA LEU A 581 -6.40 7.97 10.11
C LEU A 581 -5.37 6.94 9.65
N SER A 582 -4.09 7.24 9.84
CA SER A 582 -3.00 6.41 9.36
C SER A 582 -1.83 6.32 10.34
N ASN A 583 -0.96 5.33 10.16
CA ASN A 583 0.34 5.19 10.85
C ASN A 583 0.25 5.41 12.37
N LEU A 584 -0.76 4.81 13.01
CA LEU A 584 -0.91 4.84 14.47
C LEU A 584 0.32 4.21 15.13
N PHE A 585 0.89 4.95 16.06
CA PHE A 585 1.99 4.54 16.90
C PHE A 585 1.64 4.75 18.37
N ILE A 586 1.94 3.75 19.20
CA ILE A 586 1.91 3.84 20.65
C ILE A 586 3.15 3.13 21.18
N LYS A 587 4.01 3.84 21.90
CA LYS A 587 5.24 3.27 22.50
C LYS A 587 4.85 2.21 23.54
N LYS A 588 5.46 1.04 23.42
CA LYS A 588 5.31 -0.08 24.35
C LYS A 588 6.45 -0.11 25.36
#